data_AF-A0A6G0LA15-F1
#
_entry.id   AF-A0A6G0LA15-F1
#
_cell.length_a   1.000
_cell.length_b   1.000
_cell.length_c   1.000
_cell.angle_alpha   90.00
_cell.angle_beta   90.00
_cell.angle_gamma   90.00
#
_symmetry.space_group_name_H-M   'P 1'
#
loop_
_entity.id
_entity.type
_entity.pdbx_description
1 polymer ?
#
loop_
_entity_poly.entity_id
_entity_poly.type
_entity_poly.pdbx_seq_one_letter_code
_entity_poly.pdbx_strand_id
1 'polypeptide(L)'
;MSDNFLCGNVVWEQDDIESDNGTHRVIRTNYVNVTKVDEVTWEYGISTPGEGVYECYNSGACVAPDECACGDGWTGIDCNTPLCRFLEADQYATVSSGCRNGGVCISKDDCRCITVNSTLHDQYPTAPTGLTGYFGSDCALPICIQGVFDPICNASVVAIDLNLTTGNITGIDNMASSIVSSGDGCYRCKNGGLCVAPDVCSCAQGWTGFDCSTPICELSKAVTASVRPTLFTVDELKVEVFRTDPCGTEGGRWGKEEVNGALIGQGNCTLPMKCTCLCKQRYDKDICKATGKMCDQPWHDPFHRSIPAGYVYGTRDCVDGFQGIEDADGNFQSCHLKIYVPSVWRRYTVSVVAILSVLGAIFIVAYYYIRKRVRRVLLLAKAERRRSRKNSEENLTKPKLGAFTHAKNE
;
A
#
# COMPACT_ATOMS: atom_id res chain seq x y z
N MET A 1 -51.96 -46.70 -20.06
CA MET A 1 -51.40 -45.82 -21.11
C MET A 1 -52.01 -44.44 -20.93
N SER A 2 -51.55 -43.69 -19.93
CA SER A 2 -51.93 -42.29 -19.70
C SER A 2 -50.73 -41.43 -19.29
N ASP A 3 -49.51 -41.93 -19.50
CA ASP A 3 -48.27 -41.29 -19.01
C ASP A 3 -47.69 -40.30 -20.04
N ASN A 4 -48.41 -40.04 -21.14
CA ASN A 4 -47.95 -39.22 -22.27
C ASN A 4 -48.71 -37.90 -22.42
N PHE A 5 -49.60 -37.55 -21.48
CA PHE A 5 -50.27 -36.25 -21.47
C PHE A 5 -49.62 -35.37 -20.38
N LEU A 6 -49.43 -34.08 -20.65
CA LEU A 6 -48.78 -33.14 -19.72
C LEU A 6 -49.55 -33.03 -18.39
N CYS A 7 -50.86 -33.22 -18.48
CA CYS A 7 -51.77 -33.37 -17.37
C CYS A 7 -51.83 -34.85 -16.96
N GLY A 8 -50.97 -35.24 -16.02
CA GLY A 8 -50.95 -36.60 -15.47
C GLY A 8 -52.11 -36.85 -14.50
N ASN A 9 -52.64 -38.06 -14.45
CA ASN A 9 -53.65 -38.44 -13.45
C ASN A 9 -53.01 -38.59 -12.06
N VAL A 10 -53.46 -37.83 -11.06
CA VAL A 10 -53.14 -38.13 -9.65
C VAL A 10 -53.81 -39.45 -9.26
N VAL A 11 -53.01 -40.40 -8.79
CA VAL A 11 -53.50 -41.62 -8.15
C VAL A 11 -54.00 -41.23 -6.76
N TRP A 12 -55.30 -41.35 -6.54
CA TRP A 12 -55.89 -41.20 -5.23
C TRP A 12 -55.80 -42.52 -4.47
N GLU A 13 -55.25 -42.48 -3.25
CA GLU A 13 -55.62 -43.45 -2.22
C GLU A 13 -56.85 -42.91 -1.49
N GLN A 14 -57.83 -43.78 -1.33
CA GLN A 14 -59.18 -43.44 -0.88
C GLN A 14 -59.20 -43.16 0.62
N ASP A 15 -58.56 -42.08 1.10
CA ASP A 15 -58.68 -41.57 2.47
C ASP A 15 -58.17 -40.10 2.68
N ASP A 16 -57.56 -39.43 1.70
CA ASP A 16 -57.03 -38.06 1.87
C ASP A 16 -58.06 -36.94 1.62
N ILE A 17 -59.12 -36.90 2.44
CA ILE A 17 -59.99 -35.72 2.58
C ILE A 17 -60.12 -35.35 4.05
N GLU A 18 -59.27 -34.43 4.51
CA GLU A 18 -59.62 -33.54 5.62
C GLU A 18 -59.95 -32.15 5.06
N SER A 19 -61.24 -31.88 4.93
CA SER A 19 -61.78 -30.53 4.91
C SER A 19 -62.13 -30.16 6.34
N ASP A 20 -61.30 -29.35 6.97
CA ASP A 20 -61.81 -28.26 7.78
C ASP A 20 -60.73 -27.17 7.86
N ASN A 21 -61.16 -25.92 7.72
CA ASN A 21 -60.36 -24.72 8.04
C ASN A 21 -59.49 -24.08 6.93
N GLY A 22 -60.05 -23.89 5.72
CA GLY A 22 -59.76 -22.66 4.94
C GLY A 22 -58.79 -22.73 3.75
N THR A 23 -58.60 -23.88 3.10
CA THR A 23 -57.88 -23.95 1.81
C THR A 23 -58.87 -23.91 0.62
N HIS A 24 -58.52 -23.13 -0.40
CA HIS A 24 -59.32 -22.89 -1.62
C HIS A 24 -59.39 -24.10 -2.58
N ARG A 25 -59.82 -25.28 -2.13
CA ARG A 25 -60.04 -26.43 -3.01
C ARG A 25 -61.52 -26.70 -3.21
N VAL A 26 -62.00 -26.42 -4.42
CA VAL A 26 -63.37 -26.69 -4.87
C VAL A 26 -63.39 -28.07 -5.53
N ILE A 27 -64.28 -28.96 -5.07
CA ILE A 27 -64.55 -30.23 -5.76
C ILE A 27 -65.23 -29.88 -7.10
N ARG A 28 -64.52 -30.01 -8.22
CA ARG A 28 -65.13 -29.92 -9.55
C ARG A 28 -65.76 -31.27 -9.89
N THR A 29 -67.01 -31.22 -10.35
CA THR A 29 -67.76 -32.40 -10.79
C THR A 29 -67.58 -32.53 -12.30
N ASN A 30 -67.22 -33.72 -12.76
CA ASN A 30 -66.99 -33.94 -14.18
C ASN A 30 -68.06 -34.78 -14.81
N TYR A 31 -68.25 -34.46 -16.08
CA TYR A 31 -69.35 -34.95 -16.89
C TYR A 31 -68.75 -35.72 -18.06
N VAL A 32 -69.23 -36.94 -18.29
CA VAL A 32 -68.72 -37.86 -19.33
C VAL A 32 -68.74 -37.22 -20.72
N ASN A 33 -69.60 -36.23 -20.91
CA ASN A 33 -69.77 -35.45 -22.12
C ASN A 33 -70.24 -34.03 -21.77
N VAL A 34 -69.66 -33.05 -22.47
CA VAL A 34 -70.09 -31.64 -22.40
C VAL A 34 -70.30 -31.16 -23.83
N THR A 35 -71.51 -30.74 -24.15
CA THR A 35 -71.90 -30.29 -25.49
C THR A 35 -72.25 -28.82 -25.47
N LYS A 36 -71.58 -28.03 -26.31
CA LYS A 36 -71.88 -26.61 -26.47
C LYS A 36 -73.10 -26.46 -27.37
N VAL A 37 -74.20 -25.94 -26.82
CA VAL A 37 -75.46 -25.77 -27.56
C VAL A 37 -75.48 -24.44 -28.31
N ASP A 38 -74.95 -23.38 -27.69
CA ASP A 38 -74.75 -22.07 -28.32
C ASP A 38 -73.58 -21.31 -27.66
N GLU A 39 -73.36 -20.04 -28.02
CA GLU A 39 -72.20 -19.25 -27.57
C GLU A 39 -72.08 -19.10 -26.05
N VAL A 40 -73.18 -19.26 -25.31
CA VAL A 40 -73.25 -19.06 -23.85
C VAL A 40 -73.79 -20.27 -23.07
N THR A 41 -74.36 -21.26 -23.75
CA THR A 41 -75.08 -22.36 -23.11
C THR A 41 -74.40 -23.72 -23.36
N TRP A 42 -74.15 -24.44 -22.27
CA TRP A 42 -73.50 -25.75 -22.26
C TRP A 42 -74.42 -26.80 -21.64
N GLU A 43 -74.52 -27.96 -22.29
CA GLU A 43 -75.19 -29.15 -21.76
C GLU A 43 -74.15 -30.10 -21.19
N TYR A 44 -74.39 -30.54 -19.96
CA TYR A 44 -73.50 -31.41 -19.19
C TYR A 44 -74.19 -32.77 -18.99
N GLY A 45 -73.51 -33.86 -19.35
CA GLY A 45 -74.10 -35.19 -19.25
C GLY A 45 -73.96 -35.85 -17.89
N ILE A 46 -73.70 -37.15 -17.86
CA ILE A 46 -73.75 -37.93 -16.61
C ILE A 46 -72.54 -37.55 -15.73
N SER A 47 -72.79 -37.16 -14.48
CA SER A 47 -71.73 -36.92 -13.51
C SER A 47 -71.12 -38.25 -13.07
N THR A 48 -69.84 -38.44 -13.35
CA THR A 48 -69.11 -39.64 -12.93
C THR A 48 -68.19 -39.31 -11.77
N PRO A 49 -68.22 -40.10 -10.67
CA PRO A 49 -67.18 -40.00 -9.65
C PRO A 49 -65.86 -40.47 -10.27
N GLY A 50 -64.84 -39.64 -10.18
CA GLY A 50 -63.52 -39.92 -10.72
C GLY A 50 -63.18 -38.99 -11.88
N GLU A 51 -62.56 -37.88 -11.53
CA GLU A 51 -61.43 -37.42 -12.33
C GLU A 51 -60.17 -37.80 -11.59
N GLY A 52 -59.15 -38.28 -12.29
CA GLY A 52 -57.82 -38.00 -11.79
C GLY A 52 -57.76 -36.49 -11.56
N VAL A 53 -57.32 -36.05 -10.38
CA VAL A 53 -56.91 -34.65 -10.28
C VAL A 53 -55.73 -34.55 -11.23
N TYR A 54 -55.91 -33.83 -12.32
CA TYR A 54 -54.82 -33.63 -13.25
C TYR A 54 -53.85 -32.64 -12.61
N GLU A 55 -52.60 -33.06 -12.43
CA GLU A 55 -51.58 -32.26 -11.77
C GLU A 55 -50.48 -31.92 -12.77
N CYS A 56 -50.09 -30.65 -12.77
CA CYS A 56 -48.84 -30.19 -13.35
C CYS A 56 -47.85 -30.03 -12.20
N TYR A 57 -46.54 -30.17 -12.46
CA TYR A 57 -45.55 -30.11 -11.39
C TYR A 57 -45.60 -28.77 -10.62
N ASN A 58 -45.09 -28.78 -9.38
CA ASN A 58 -44.84 -27.58 -8.57
C ASN A 58 -46.07 -26.68 -8.35
N SER A 59 -47.18 -27.28 -7.92
CA SER A 59 -48.45 -26.58 -7.67
C SER A 59 -49.06 -25.95 -8.93
N GLY A 60 -48.77 -26.50 -10.11
CA GLY A 60 -49.45 -26.14 -11.35
C GLY A 60 -50.83 -26.76 -11.45
N ALA A 61 -51.74 -26.09 -12.16
CA ALA A 61 -53.11 -26.55 -12.38
C ALA A 61 -53.37 -26.75 -13.89
N CYS A 62 -54.01 -27.86 -14.24
CA CYS A 62 -54.47 -28.08 -15.61
C CYS A 62 -55.65 -27.16 -15.94
N VAL A 63 -55.50 -26.34 -16.98
CA VAL A 63 -56.52 -25.38 -17.42
C VAL A 63 -57.21 -25.81 -18.71
N ALA A 64 -56.55 -26.62 -19.53
CA ALA A 64 -57.10 -27.29 -20.71
C ALA A 64 -56.32 -28.60 -20.98
N PRO A 65 -56.79 -29.49 -21.88
CA PRO A 65 -56.02 -30.68 -22.27
C PRO A 65 -54.61 -30.29 -22.76
N ASP A 66 -53.59 -30.92 -22.19
CA ASP A 66 -52.16 -30.65 -22.46
C ASP A 66 -51.73 -29.19 -22.18
N GLU A 67 -52.48 -28.44 -21.36
CA GLU A 67 -52.16 -27.06 -21.00
C GLU A 67 -52.16 -26.84 -19.48
N CYS A 68 -50.98 -26.50 -18.97
CA CYS A 68 -50.72 -26.23 -17.56
C CYS A 68 -50.65 -24.73 -17.27
N ALA A 69 -51.35 -24.28 -16.23
CA ALA A 69 -51.09 -22.99 -15.58
C ALA A 69 -50.16 -23.20 -14.38
N CYS A 70 -48.94 -22.68 -14.47
CA CYS A 70 -47.91 -22.94 -13.47
C CYS A 70 -48.06 -22.12 -12.18
N GLY A 71 -47.65 -22.73 -11.07
CA GLY A 71 -47.49 -22.03 -9.80
C GLY A 71 -46.41 -20.96 -9.86
N ASP A 72 -46.48 -19.98 -8.95
CA ASP A 72 -45.52 -18.87 -8.90
C ASP A 72 -44.07 -19.39 -8.74
N GLY A 73 -43.19 -18.98 -9.65
CA GLY A 73 -41.78 -19.42 -9.70
C GLY A 73 -41.50 -20.59 -10.64
N TRP A 74 -42.48 -21.04 -11.42
CA TRP A 74 -42.33 -22.16 -12.35
C TRP A 74 -42.91 -21.83 -13.72
N THR A 75 -42.35 -22.46 -14.75
CA THR A 75 -42.72 -22.28 -16.16
C THR A 75 -42.47 -23.57 -16.94
N GLY A 76 -42.67 -23.51 -18.25
CA GLY A 76 -42.62 -24.67 -19.13
C GLY A 76 -43.98 -25.34 -19.28
N ILE A 77 -44.03 -26.30 -20.20
CA ILE A 77 -45.27 -26.99 -20.59
C ILE A 77 -45.85 -27.88 -19.50
N ASP A 78 -45.00 -28.36 -18.58
CA ASP A 78 -45.33 -29.25 -17.46
C ASP A 78 -45.11 -28.59 -16.10
N CYS A 79 -44.73 -27.30 -16.07
CA CYS A 79 -44.37 -26.56 -14.86
C CYS A 79 -43.16 -27.11 -14.11
N ASN A 80 -42.27 -27.84 -14.80
CA ASN A 80 -41.05 -28.40 -14.22
C ASN A 80 -39.80 -27.54 -14.46
N THR A 81 -39.93 -26.43 -15.21
CA THR A 81 -38.82 -25.50 -15.43
C THR A 81 -38.90 -24.38 -14.38
N PRO A 82 -37.89 -24.21 -13.51
CA PRO A 82 -37.91 -23.14 -12.52
C PRO A 82 -37.75 -21.78 -13.20
N LEU A 83 -38.43 -20.77 -12.65
CA LEU A 83 -38.31 -19.38 -13.06
C LEU A 83 -37.60 -18.60 -11.94
N CYS A 84 -36.46 -18.02 -12.28
CA CYS A 84 -35.71 -17.16 -11.38
C CYS A 84 -35.95 -15.71 -11.75
N ARG A 85 -36.43 -14.91 -10.80
CA ARG A 85 -36.68 -13.48 -10.97
C ARG A 85 -35.96 -12.71 -9.89
N PHE A 86 -35.45 -11.54 -10.22
CA PHE A 86 -34.78 -10.64 -9.28
C PHE A 86 -35.08 -9.19 -9.64
N LEU A 87 -35.03 -8.35 -8.62
CA LEU A 87 -35.18 -6.92 -8.78
C LEU A 87 -33.87 -6.35 -9.29
N GLU A 88 -33.93 -5.64 -10.41
CA GLU A 88 -32.84 -4.80 -10.84
C GLU A 88 -32.87 -3.51 -10.01
N ALA A 89 -31.69 -3.07 -9.58
CA ALA A 89 -31.54 -1.77 -8.96
C ALA A 89 -31.49 -0.67 -10.02
N ASP A 90 -32.64 -0.46 -10.65
CA ASP A 90 -32.95 0.71 -11.45
C ASP A 90 -34.01 1.58 -10.73
N GLN A 91 -34.24 2.78 -11.25
CA GLN A 91 -35.22 3.71 -10.69
C GLN A 91 -36.68 3.21 -10.77
N TYR A 92 -36.92 2.11 -11.48
CA TYR A 92 -38.25 1.56 -11.75
C TYR A 92 -38.50 0.20 -11.07
N ALA A 93 -37.53 -0.32 -10.31
CA ALA A 93 -37.53 -1.64 -9.71
C ALA A 93 -37.90 -2.74 -10.73
N THR A 94 -37.30 -2.70 -11.91
CA THR A 94 -37.59 -3.65 -12.99
C THR A 94 -37.28 -5.07 -12.53
N VAL A 95 -38.21 -6.00 -12.77
CA VAL A 95 -37.98 -7.42 -12.49
C VAL A 95 -37.33 -8.04 -13.71
N SER A 96 -36.11 -8.56 -13.53
CA SER A 96 -35.40 -9.32 -14.55
C SER A 96 -35.51 -10.80 -14.27
N SER A 97 -35.44 -11.61 -15.32
CA SER A 97 -35.66 -13.05 -15.27
C SER A 97 -34.46 -13.82 -15.82
N GLY A 98 -34.03 -14.85 -15.10
CA GLY A 98 -32.91 -15.72 -15.44
C GLY A 98 -31.59 -15.28 -14.80
N CYS A 99 -30.83 -16.23 -14.26
CA CYS A 99 -29.60 -15.95 -13.53
C CYS A 99 -28.53 -15.27 -14.42
N ARG A 100 -27.81 -14.30 -13.86
CA ARG A 100 -26.77 -13.54 -14.57
C ARG A 100 -25.48 -14.35 -14.71
N ASN A 101 -24.58 -13.87 -15.58
CA ASN A 101 -23.24 -14.42 -15.79
C ASN A 101 -23.21 -15.94 -16.05
N GLY A 102 -24.24 -16.45 -16.73
CA GLY A 102 -24.36 -17.88 -17.06
C GLY A 102 -24.83 -18.77 -15.90
N GLY A 103 -25.30 -18.19 -14.79
CA GLY A 103 -25.91 -18.95 -13.71
C GLY A 103 -27.07 -19.82 -14.18
N VAL A 104 -27.33 -20.90 -13.46
CA VAL A 104 -28.39 -21.86 -13.77
C VAL A 104 -29.48 -21.75 -12.72
N CYS A 105 -30.71 -21.51 -13.15
CA CYS A 105 -31.88 -21.52 -12.26
C CYS A 105 -32.14 -22.96 -11.81
N ILE A 106 -32.05 -23.22 -10.51
CA ILE A 106 -32.20 -24.58 -9.95
C ILE A 106 -33.52 -24.76 -9.19
N SER A 107 -34.08 -23.69 -8.67
CA SER A 107 -35.42 -23.66 -8.08
C SER A 107 -36.01 -22.25 -8.15
N LYS A 108 -37.23 -22.04 -7.66
CA LYS A 108 -37.90 -20.74 -7.67
C LYS A 108 -37.00 -19.64 -7.11
N ASP A 109 -36.71 -18.63 -7.93
CA ASP A 109 -35.92 -17.45 -7.53
C ASP A 109 -34.54 -17.80 -6.91
N ASP A 110 -33.99 -18.98 -7.25
CA ASP A 110 -32.72 -19.51 -6.70
C ASP A 110 -31.74 -19.94 -7.82
N CYS A 111 -30.59 -19.27 -7.83
CA CYS A 111 -29.58 -19.41 -8.86
C CYS A 111 -28.33 -20.14 -8.38
N ARG A 112 -27.91 -21.14 -9.15
CA ARG A 112 -26.58 -21.75 -9.02
C ARG A 112 -25.58 -21.01 -9.89
N CYS A 113 -24.65 -20.31 -9.26
CA CYS A 113 -23.65 -19.51 -9.94
C CYS A 113 -22.47 -20.32 -10.45
N ILE A 114 -21.84 -19.84 -11.53
CA ILE A 114 -20.65 -20.46 -12.10
C ILE A 114 -19.43 -20.08 -11.26
N THR A 115 -18.69 -21.10 -10.83
CA THR A 115 -17.39 -20.96 -10.19
C THR A 115 -16.36 -21.86 -10.85
N VAL A 116 -15.10 -21.43 -10.87
CA VAL A 116 -13.98 -22.14 -11.50
C VAL A 116 -12.72 -21.99 -10.64
N ASN A 117 -11.76 -22.90 -10.79
CA ASN A 117 -10.45 -22.73 -10.17
C ASN A 117 -9.76 -21.49 -10.77
N SER A 118 -9.32 -20.59 -9.90
CA SER A 118 -8.56 -19.40 -10.28
C SER A 118 -7.20 -19.77 -10.86
N THR A 119 -6.83 -19.13 -11.96
CA THR A 119 -5.48 -19.18 -12.54
C THR A 119 -4.62 -18.00 -12.09
N LEU A 120 -5.08 -17.21 -11.12
CA LEU A 120 -4.38 -16.00 -10.67
C LEU A 120 -3.00 -16.34 -10.08
N HIS A 121 -2.88 -17.48 -9.39
CA HIS A 121 -1.63 -17.97 -8.82
C HIS A 121 -0.58 -18.32 -9.89
N ASP A 122 -1.00 -18.73 -11.08
CA ASP A 122 -0.10 -19.07 -12.18
C ASP A 122 0.59 -17.81 -12.74
N GLN A 123 -0.11 -16.67 -12.72
CA GLN A 123 0.42 -15.38 -13.14
C GLN A 123 1.16 -14.65 -12.01
N TYR A 124 0.64 -14.76 -10.79
CA TYR A 124 1.14 -14.09 -9.59
C TYR A 124 1.39 -15.11 -8.48
N PRO A 125 2.64 -15.59 -8.29
CA PRO A 125 2.96 -16.63 -7.30
C PRO A 125 2.63 -16.26 -5.85
N THR A 126 2.44 -14.97 -5.54
CA THR A 126 2.03 -14.48 -4.22
C THR A 126 0.50 -14.45 -4.04
N ALA A 127 -0.27 -14.69 -5.09
CA ALA A 127 -1.72 -14.75 -5.02
C ALA A 127 -2.17 -16.03 -4.29
N PRO A 128 -3.31 -16.02 -3.60
CA PRO A 128 -3.89 -17.23 -3.02
C PRO A 128 -4.34 -18.21 -4.13
N THR A 129 -4.66 -19.44 -3.73
CA THR A 129 -5.34 -20.43 -4.58
C THR A 129 -6.77 -20.59 -4.10
N GLY A 130 -7.71 -20.87 -5.01
CA GLY A 130 -9.12 -21.01 -4.66
C GLY A 130 -10.05 -20.97 -5.86
N LEU A 131 -11.35 -20.91 -5.57
CA LEU A 131 -12.41 -20.76 -6.57
C LEU A 131 -12.73 -19.29 -6.78
N THR A 132 -12.78 -18.89 -8.05
CA THR A 132 -13.28 -17.60 -8.52
C THR A 132 -14.59 -17.80 -9.29
N GLY A 133 -15.16 -16.72 -9.84
CA GLY A 133 -16.39 -16.75 -10.63
C GLY A 133 -17.41 -15.78 -10.08
N TYR A 134 -18.67 -16.21 -10.00
CA TYR A 134 -19.77 -15.37 -9.55
C TYR A 134 -20.53 -15.98 -8.38
N PHE A 135 -21.17 -15.11 -7.59
CA PHE A 135 -22.00 -15.46 -6.45
C PHE A 135 -23.14 -14.44 -6.29
N GLY A 136 -23.97 -14.65 -5.26
CA GLY A 136 -25.17 -13.87 -4.99
C GLY A 136 -26.43 -14.54 -5.55
N SER A 137 -27.57 -14.06 -5.09
CA SER A 137 -28.92 -14.49 -5.43
C SER A 137 -29.22 -14.50 -6.93
N ASP A 138 -28.68 -13.53 -7.68
CA ASP A 138 -28.83 -13.42 -9.13
C ASP A 138 -27.54 -13.74 -9.91
N CYS A 139 -26.48 -14.18 -9.22
CA CYS A 139 -25.13 -14.39 -9.77
C CYS A 139 -24.48 -13.14 -10.40
N ALA A 140 -24.87 -11.94 -10.00
CA ALA A 140 -24.25 -10.70 -10.49
C ALA A 140 -22.86 -10.45 -9.92
N LEU A 141 -22.54 -10.99 -8.74
CA LEU A 141 -21.41 -10.53 -7.95
C LEU A 141 -20.16 -11.35 -8.22
N PRO A 142 -19.01 -10.72 -8.53
CA PRO A 142 -17.77 -11.44 -8.78
C PRO A 142 -17.06 -11.87 -7.50
N ILE A 143 -16.40 -13.02 -7.55
CA ILE A 143 -15.51 -13.52 -6.51
C ILE A 143 -14.08 -13.09 -6.85
N CYS A 144 -13.41 -12.42 -5.92
CA CYS A 144 -11.97 -12.17 -6.02
C CYS A 144 -11.27 -12.96 -4.92
N ILE A 145 -10.50 -13.99 -5.29
CA ILE A 145 -9.81 -14.83 -4.31
C ILE A 145 -8.75 -14.08 -3.52
N GLN A 146 -8.22 -12.99 -4.08
CA GLN A 146 -7.26 -12.09 -3.44
C GLN A 146 -7.93 -11.03 -2.53
N GLY A 147 -9.26 -10.99 -2.50
CA GLY A 147 -10.05 -10.09 -1.68
C GLY A 147 -10.54 -10.74 -0.38
N VAL A 148 -11.14 -9.92 0.46
CA VAL A 148 -11.85 -10.33 1.67
C VAL A 148 -13.34 -10.09 1.46
N PHE A 149 -14.16 -11.10 1.75
CA PHE A 149 -15.61 -10.97 1.67
C PHE A 149 -16.14 -10.04 2.77
N ASP A 150 -16.96 -9.07 2.39
CA ASP A 150 -17.62 -8.09 3.25
C ASP A 150 -19.15 -8.23 3.11
N PRO A 151 -19.85 -8.78 4.12
CA PRO A 151 -21.29 -9.02 4.06
C PRO A 151 -22.13 -7.74 4.17
N ILE A 152 -21.55 -6.61 4.57
CA ILE A 152 -22.25 -5.33 4.74
C ILE A 152 -21.86 -4.35 3.61
N CYS A 153 -21.12 -4.82 2.62
CA CYS A 153 -20.62 -4.00 1.55
C CYS A 153 -21.75 -3.27 0.81
N ASN A 154 -21.74 -1.94 0.86
CA ASN A 154 -22.58 -1.09 0.02
C ASN A 154 -21.72 -0.52 -1.11
N ALA A 155 -21.69 -1.21 -2.25
CA ALA A 155 -20.75 -0.87 -3.31
C ALA A 155 -20.95 0.50 -3.95
N SER A 156 -22.14 1.12 -3.86
CA SER A 156 -22.35 2.50 -4.35
C SER A 156 -21.64 3.53 -3.46
N VAL A 157 -21.64 3.33 -2.14
CA VAL A 157 -20.84 4.15 -1.21
C VAL A 157 -19.35 3.89 -1.44
N VAL A 158 -18.96 2.62 -1.59
CA VAL A 158 -17.57 2.21 -1.81
C VAL A 158 -17.02 2.81 -3.11
N ALA A 159 -17.78 2.76 -4.22
CA ALA A 159 -17.40 3.36 -5.50
C ALA A 159 -17.19 4.88 -5.45
N ILE A 160 -18.05 5.59 -4.71
CA ILE A 160 -17.94 7.05 -4.50
C ILE A 160 -16.70 7.39 -3.66
N ASP A 161 -16.45 6.64 -2.59
CA ASP A 161 -15.31 6.86 -1.68
C ASP A 161 -13.95 6.51 -2.32
N LEU A 162 -13.93 5.61 -3.31
CA LEU A 162 -12.71 5.10 -3.95
C LEU A 162 -12.07 6.06 -4.97
N ASN A 163 -12.78 7.11 -5.41
CA ASN A 163 -12.32 8.09 -6.41
C ASN A 163 -11.58 7.42 -7.60
N LEU A 164 -12.16 6.34 -8.13
CA LEU A 164 -11.57 5.46 -9.13
C LEU A 164 -11.23 6.26 -10.39
N THR A 165 -9.93 6.48 -10.63
CA THR A 165 -9.48 7.51 -11.59
C THR A 165 -9.28 7.04 -13.02
N THR A 166 -9.51 5.77 -13.35
CA THR A 166 -9.39 5.30 -14.75
C THR A 166 -10.21 4.04 -14.98
N GLY A 167 -11.37 4.17 -15.64
CA GLY A 167 -12.07 3.01 -16.21
C GLY A 167 -13.57 3.02 -15.97
N ASN A 168 -14.31 2.82 -17.07
CA ASN A 168 -15.75 2.61 -17.21
C ASN A 168 -16.58 2.64 -15.91
N ILE A 169 -16.88 3.84 -15.43
CA ILE A 169 -17.71 4.13 -14.25
C ILE A 169 -19.05 3.39 -14.34
N THR A 170 -19.57 3.18 -15.55
CA THR A 170 -20.82 2.46 -15.80
C THR A 170 -20.78 1.00 -15.33
N GLY A 171 -19.63 0.33 -15.36
CA GLY A 171 -19.50 -1.05 -14.88
C GLY A 171 -19.58 -1.14 -13.36
N ILE A 172 -19.07 -0.12 -12.68
CA ILE A 172 -19.10 -0.01 -11.21
C ILE A 172 -20.50 0.41 -10.76
N ASP A 173 -21.18 1.31 -11.48
CA ASP A 173 -22.57 1.66 -11.21
C ASP A 173 -23.49 0.44 -11.32
N ASN A 174 -23.33 -0.39 -12.36
CA ASN A 174 -24.11 -1.62 -12.53
C ASN A 174 -23.85 -2.65 -11.43
N MET A 175 -22.58 -2.79 -11.01
CA MET A 175 -22.21 -3.68 -9.90
C MET A 175 -22.70 -3.15 -8.56
N ALA A 176 -22.59 -1.84 -8.33
CA ALA A 176 -23.07 -1.17 -7.13
C ALA A 176 -24.58 -1.27 -6.99
N SER A 177 -25.32 -1.07 -8.08
CA SER A 177 -26.74 -1.37 -8.17
C SER A 177 -27.04 -2.82 -7.78
N SER A 178 -26.31 -3.79 -8.34
CA SER A 178 -26.55 -5.22 -8.05
C SER A 178 -26.30 -5.59 -6.58
N ILE A 179 -25.32 -4.95 -5.94
CA ILE A 179 -25.01 -5.15 -4.50
C ILE A 179 -26.08 -4.54 -3.60
N VAL A 180 -26.59 -3.35 -3.93
CA VAL A 180 -27.67 -2.69 -3.17
C VAL A 180 -28.98 -3.44 -3.31
N SER A 181 -29.26 -4.05 -4.47
CA SER A 181 -30.49 -4.81 -4.70
C SER A 181 -30.56 -6.12 -3.91
N SER A 182 -29.41 -6.79 -3.78
CA SER A 182 -29.36 -8.16 -3.29
C SER A 182 -29.04 -8.30 -1.81
N GLY A 183 -28.27 -7.37 -1.22
CA GLY A 183 -27.81 -7.51 0.17
C GLY A 183 -26.84 -8.69 0.37
N ASP A 184 -26.30 -9.26 -0.72
CA ASP A 184 -25.48 -10.47 -0.71
C ASP A 184 -24.00 -10.25 -0.31
N GLY A 185 -23.62 -8.99 -0.03
CA GLY A 185 -22.24 -8.60 0.28
C GLY A 185 -21.37 -8.38 -0.95
N CYS A 186 -20.05 -8.22 -0.77
CA CYS A 186 -19.11 -8.07 -1.89
C CYS A 186 -17.69 -8.50 -1.49
N TYR A 187 -16.80 -8.74 -2.46
CA TYR A 187 -15.38 -8.91 -2.18
C TYR A 187 -14.63 -7.57 -2.24
N ARG A 188 -13.86 -7.27 -1.20
CA ARG A 188 -13.00 -6.08 -1.10
C ARG A 188 -11.54 -6.46 -1.25
N CYS A 189 -10.83 -5.75 -2.11
CA CYS A 189 -9.39 -5.89 -2.27
C CYS A 189 -8.67 -4.98 -1.25
N LYS A 190 -7.33 -5.10 -1.15
CA LYS A 190 -6.58 -4.34 -0.15
C LYS A 190 -6.67 -2.83 -0.42
N ASN A 191 -6.35 -2.06 0.62
CA ASN A 191 -6.25 -0.59 0.55
C ASN A 191 -7.50 0.08 -0.03
N GLY A 192 -8.66 -0.49 0.25
CA GLY A 192 -9.95 0.04 -0.18
C GLY A 192 -10.38 -0.38 -1.58
N GLY A 193 -9.65 -1.25 -2.29
CA GLY A 193 -10.06 -1.76 -3.61
C GLY A 193 -11.36 -2.56 -3.60
N LEU A 194 -12.01 -2.66 -4.76
CA LEU A 194 -13.26 -3.39 -4.99
C LEU A 194 -13.07 -4.48 -6.03
N CYS A 195 -13.61 -5.68 -5.81
CA CYS A 195 -13.68 -6.71 -6.84
C CYS A 195 -14.66 -6.27 -7.92
N VAL A 196 -14.28 -6.27 -9.20
CA VAL A 196 -15.15 -5.81 -10.31
C VAL A 196 -15.42 -6.88 -11.36
N ALA A 197 -14.63 -7.96 -11.36
CA ALA A 197 -14.84 -9.17 -12.14
C ALA A 197 -14.12 -10.33 -11.43
N PRO A 198 -14.37 -11.60 -11.81
CA PRO A 198 -13.66 -12.74 -11.23
C PRO A 198 -12.15 -12.52 -11.25
N ASP A 199 -11.52 -12.53 -10.08
CA ASP A 199 -10.08 -12.25 -9.87
C ASP A 199 -9.57 -10.87 -10.33
N VAL A 200 -10.46 -9.91 -10.62
CA VAL A 200 -10.09 -8.57 -11.06
C VAL A 200 -10.47 -7.55 -9.99
N CYS A 201 -9.46 -6.99 -9.34
CA CYS A 201 -9.60 -5.86 -8.43
C CYS A 201 -9.50 -4.52 -9.16
N SER A 202 -10.37 -3.59 -8.78
CA SER A 202 -10.24 -2.17 -9.09
C SER A 202 -9.72 -1.42 -7.86
N CYS A 203 -8.56 -0.79 -7.99
CA CYS A 203 -7.84 -0.21 -6.86
C CYS A 203 -8.22 1.23 -6.56
N ALA A 204 -8.14 1.61 -5.28
CA ALA A 204 -8.27 2.99 -4.85
C ALA A 204 -7.16 3.87 -5.44
N GLN A 205 -7.45 5.17 -5.56
CA GLN A 205 -6.49 6.14 -6.07
C GLN A 205 -5.14 6.02 -5.35
N GLY A 206 -4.06 5.92 -6.13
CA GLY A 206 -2.71 5.78 -5.60
C GLY A 206 -2.29 4.35 -5.28
N TRP A 207 -3.11 3.34 -5.58
CA TRP A 207 -2.78 1.92 -5.42
C TRP A 207 -2.88 1.16 -6.75
N THR A 208 -2.10 0.08 -6.86
CA THR A 208 -2.05 -0.80 -8.03
C THR A 208 -1.68 -2.23 -7.64
N GLY A 209 -1.55 -3.11 -8.63
CA GLY A 209 -1.30 -4.55 -8.47
C GLY A 209 -2.58 -5.37 -8.46
N PHE A 210 -2.44 -6.69 -8.61
CA PHE A 210 -3.57 -7.62 -8.73
C PHE A 210 -4.47 -7.68 -7.48
N ASP A 211 -3.93 -7.33 -6.31
CA ASP A 211 -4.61 -7.29 -5.02
C ASP A 211 -4.68 -5.88 -4.40
N CYS A 212 -4.28 -4.85 -5.15
CA CYS A 212 -4.19 -3.46 -4.70
C CYS A 212 -3.19 -3.20 -3.55
N SER A 213 -2.19 -4.07 -3.37
CA SER A 213 -1.17 -3.92 -2.32
C SER A 213 -0.01 -3.00 -2.68
N THR A 214 0.16 -2.64 -3.96
CA THR A 214 1.33 -1.88 -4.42
C THR A 214 1.01 -0.39 -4.47
N PRO A 215 1.67 0.48 -3.70
CA PRO A 215 1.43 1.91 -3.76
C PRO A 215 2.05 2.52 -5.03
N ILE A 216 1.39 3.54 -5.57
CA ILE A 216 1.87 4.36 -6.68
C ILE A 216 2.58 5.58 -6.09
N CYS A 217 3.87 5.71 -6.36
CA CYS A 217 4.64 6.91 -6.07
C CYS A 217 4.94 7.62 -7.37
N GLU A 218 4.05 8.51 -7.79
CA GLU A 218 4.24 9.34 -8.97
C GLU A 218 4.05 10.80 -8.59
N LEU A 219 5.06 11.62 -8.87
CA LEU A 219 4.96 13.05 -8.62
C LEU A 219 4.12 13.72 -9.72
N SER A 220 3.33 14.71 -9.33
CA SER A 220 2.64 15.55 -10.30
C SER A 220 3.66 16.33 -11.15
N LYS A 221 3.30 16.67 -12.39
CA LYS A 221 4.16 17.48 -13.26
C LYS A 221 4.50 18.84 -12.63
N ALA A 222 3.57 19.42 -11.88
CA ALA A 222 3.79 20.69 -11.17
C ALA A 222 4.85 20.55 -10.06
N VAL A 223 4.78 19.49 -9.25
CA VAL A 223 5.78 19.21 -8.20
C VAL A 223 7.12 18.86 -8.83
N THR A 224 7.13 18.09 -9.92
CA THR A 224 8.36 17.76 -10.64
C THR A 224 9.03 19.01 -11.21
N ALA A 225 8.24 19.96 -11.73
CA ALA A 225 8.74 21.23 -12.23
C ALA A 225 9.35 22.10 -11.12
N SER A 226 8.75 22.15 -9.92
CA SER A 226 9.30 22.91 -8.79
C SER A 226 10.60 22.30 -8.25
N VAL A 227 10.74 20.98 -8.32
CA VAL A 227 11.90 20.26 -7.79
C VAL A 227 13.00 20.07 -8.84
N ARG A 228 12.72 20.30 -10.13
CA ARG A 228 13.67 20.20 -11.26
C ARG A 228 15.08 20.78 -10.98
N PRO A 229 15.24 21.95 -10.32
CA PRO A 229 16.58 22.48 -10.00
C PRO A 229 17.45 21.56 -9.13
N THR A 230 16.83 20.69 -8.32
CA THR A 230 17.52 19.75 -7.41
C THR A 230 17.85 18.40 -8.05
N LEU A 231 17.35 18.15 -9.27
CA LEU A 231 17.67 16.91 -10.01
C LEU A 231 19.03 16.99 -10.71
N PHE A 232 19.58 18.20 -10.87
CA PHE A 232 20.88 18.46 -11.48
C PHE A 232 21.06 17.73 -12.81
N THR A 233 20.01 17.72 -13.63
CA THR A 233 20.00 17.12 -14.96
C THR A 233 19.19 17.98 -15.93
N VAL A 234 19.65 18.02 -17.18
CA VAL A 234 18.94 18.65 -18.30
C VAL A 234 18.20 17.63 -19.17
N ASP A 235 18.34 16.35 -18.84
CA ASP A 235 17.77 15.24 -19.60
C ASP A 235 16.33 15.00 -19.16
N GLU A 236 15.38 15.29 -20.05
CA GLU A 236 13.95 15.14 -19.80
C GLU A 236 13.56 13.68 -19.52
N LEU A 237 14.28 12.69 -20.07
CA LEU A 237 14.01 11.28 -19.76
C LEU A 237 14.33 10.97 -18.30
N LYS A 238 15.40 11.55 -17.74
CA LYS A 238 15.76 11.37 -16.33
C LYS A 238 14.78 12.10 -15.40
N VAL A 239 14.25 13.24 -15.84
CA VAL A 239 13.20 13.96 -15.12
C VAL A 239 11.92 13.11 -15.08
N GLU A 240 11.55 12.48 -16.19
CA GLU A 240 10.38 11.62 -16.27
C GLU A 240 10.55 10.34 -15.44
N VAL A 241 11.72 9.70 -15.49
CA VAL A 241 12.03 8.54 -14.63
C VAL A 241 11.96 8.92 -13.16
N PHE A 242 12.48 10.08 -12.77
CA PHE A 242 12.34 10.59 -11.39
C PHE A 242 10.87 10.85 -11.02
N ARG A 243 10.06 11.34 -11.98
CA ARG A 243 8.65 11.60 -11.75
C ARG A 243 7.87 10.32 -11.44
N THR A 244 8.15 9.24 -12.16
CA THR A 244 7.48 7.95 -12.00
C THR A 244 8.08 7.04 -10.92
N ASP A 245 9.34 7.28 -10.52
CA ASP A 245 10.02 6.61 -9.41
C ASP A 245 10.80 7.62 -8.54
N PRO A 246 10.11 8.49 -7.79
CA PRO A 246 10.75 9.52 -6.98
C PRO A 246 11.48 8.94 -5.76
N CYS A 247 11.09 7.74 -5.32
CA CYS A 247 11.74 7.01 -4.23
C CYS A 247 13.03 6.31 -4.68
N GLY A 248 13.29 6.21 -5.99
CA GLY A 248 14.45 5.52 -6.53
C GLY A 248 14.47 4.03 -6.18
N THR A 249 13.30 3.37 -6.23
CA THR A 249 13.13 1.93 -6.00
C THR A 249 14.00 1.10 -6.93
N GLU A 250 14.11 1.54 -8.19
CA GLU A 250 14.95 0.89 -9.19
C GLU A 250 16.41 1.40 -9.19
N GLY A 251 16.81 2.10 -8.12
CA GLY A 251 18.15 2.62 -7.92
C GLY A 251 18.32 4.09 -8.34
N GLY A 252 17.36 4.67 -9.06
CA GLY A 252 17.35 6.09 -9.46
C GLY A 252 18.71 6.60 -9.99
N ARG A 253 19.07 7.83 -9.65
CA ARG A 253 20.36 8.46 -10.02
C ARG A 253 21.62 7.68 -9.58
N TRP A 254 21.56 7.02 -8.43
CA TRP A 254 22.72 6.46 -7.73
C TRP A 254 22.93 4.95 -7.99
N GLY A 255 22.02 4.31 -8.71
CA GLY A 255 22.02 2.86 -8.94
C GLY A 255 21.50 2.07 -7.74
N LYS A 256 21.39 0.74 -7.92
CA LYS A 256 21.11 -0.19 -6.83
C LYS A 256 22.42 -0.55 -6.11
N GLU A 257 22.34 -0.72 -4.81
CA GLU A 257 23.45 -1.15 -3.96
C GLU A 257 23.10 -2.47 -3.28
N GLU A 258 24.10 -3.34 -3.06
CA GLU A 258 23.89 -4.57 -2.31
C GLU A 258 24.08 -4.32 -0.81
N VAL A 259 23.03 -4.54 -0.03
CA VAL A 259 23.06 -4.40 1.44
C VAL A 259 22.47 -5.67 2.05
N ASN A 260 23.26 -6.36 2.88
CA ASN A 260 22.89 -7.64 3.50
C ASN A 260 22.46 -8.73 2.49
N GLY A 261 23.08 -8.78 1.30
CA GLY A 261 22.77 -9.76 0.25
C GLY A 261 21.54 -9.44 -0.59
N ALA A 262 20.92 -8.27 -0.40
CA ALA A 262 19.79 -7.79 -1.20
C ALA A 262 20.20 -6.55 -2.02
N LEU A 263 19.84 -6.54 -3.31
CA LEU A 263 19.97 -5.38 -4.18
C LEU A 263 18.85 -4.38 -3.87
N ILE A 264 19.21 -3.24 -3.31
CA ILE A 264 18.27 -2.20 -2.88
C ILE A 264 18.53 -0.86 -3.58
N GLY A 265 17.44 -0.14 -3.86
CA GLY A 265 17.49 1.21 -4.38
C GLY A 265 17.72 2.28 -3.30
N GLN A 266 17.37 3.51 -3.63
CA GLN A 266 17.53 4.68 -2.73
C GLN A 266 16.46 4.71 -1.64
N GLY A 267 15.34 4.05 -1.86
CA GLY A 267 14.20 3.98 -0.96
C GLY A 267 13.11 3.11 -1.56
N ASN A 268 12.02 2.93 -0.83
CA ASN A 268 10.83 2.24 -1.31
C ASN A 268 9.59 3.13 -1.21
N CYS A 269 8.66 2.93 -2.14
CA CYS A 269 7.32 3.48 -2.03
C CYS A 269 6.56 2.64 -1.00
N THR A 270 6.19 3.23 0.14
CA THR A 270 5.53 2.51 1.24
C THR A 270 4.04 2.81 1.32
N LEU A 271 3.64 4.02 0.93
CA LEU A 271 2.25 4.45 0.78
C LEU A 271 2.15 5.34 -0.47
N PRO A 272 0.94 5.61 -0.98
CA PRO A 272 0.76 6.51 -2.12
C PRO A 272 1.48 7.84 -1.90
N MET A 273 2.37 8.20 -2.83
CA MET A 273 3.25 9.38 -2.76
C MET A 273 4.15 9.50 -1.50
N LYS A 274 4.36 8.43 -0.74
CA LYS A 274 5.25 8.41 0.43
C LYS A 274 6.37 7.40 0.24
N CYS A 275 7.59 7.92 0.34
CA CYS A 275 8.82 7.18 0.28
C CYS A 275 9.37 6.91 1.68
N THR A 276 9.97 5.74 1.85
CA THR A 276 10.88 5.46 2.96
C THR A 276 12.28 5.31 2.40
N CYS A 277 13.11 6.32 2.65
CA CYS A 277 14.47 6.36 2.11
C CYS A 277 15.40 5.41 2.87
N LEU A 278 16.34 4.81 2.14
CA LEU A 278 17.34 3.93 2.68
C LEU A 278 18.28 4.73 3.59
N CYS A 279 18.33 4.30 4.86
CA CYS A 279 19.32 4.75 5.81
C CYS A 279 20.31 3.64 6.12
N LYS A 280 21.58 3.84 5.74
CA LYS A 280 22.66 2.87 5.92
C LYS A 280 23.23 2.91 7.33
N GLN A 281 23.35 4.13 7.87
CA GLN A 281 23.86 4.35 9.23
C GLN A 281 22.92 5.30 9.97
N ARG A 282 22.42 4.84 11.11
CA ARG A 282 21.56 5.64 11.99
C ARG A 282 22.34 6.13 13.20
N TYR A 283 21.98 7.31 13.64
CA TYR A 283 22.25 7.83 14.96
C TYR A 283 21.19 7.29 15.92
N ASP A 284 21.60 6.80 17.08
CA ASP A 284 20.67 6.45 18.14
C ASP A 284 21.24 6.92 19.47
N LYS A 285 20.54 7.86 20.11
CA LYS A 285 20.99 8.50 21.35
C LYS A 285 21.08 7.50 22.52
N ASP A 286 20.14 6.57 22.59
CA ASP A 286 20.03 5.64 23.72
C ASP A 286 21.03 4.50 23.57
N ILE A 287 21.16 3.94 22.35
CA ILE A 287 22.17 2.93 22.05
C ILE A 287 23.58 3.50 22.17
N CYS A 288 23.80 4.76 21.74
CA CYS A 288 25.08 5.43 21.90
C CYS A 288 25.48 5.55 23.37
N LYS A 289 24.56 5.96 24.25
CA LYS A 289 24.82 6.05 25.69
C LYS A 289 25.08 4.70 26.33
N ALA A 290 24.35 3.66 25.92
CA ALA A 290 24.44 2.33 26.51
C ALA A 290 25.66 1.53 26.03
N THR A 291 26.03 1.62 24.75
CA THR A 291 27.01 0.73 24.12
C THR A 291 28.19 1.45 23.48
N GLY A 292 28.13 2.77 23.32
CA GLY A 292 29.11 3.54 22.55
C GLY A 292 29.05 3.34 21.03
N LYS A 293 28.05 2.61 20.52
CA LYS A 293 27.83 2.38 19.08
C LYS A 293 26.74 3.32 18.55
N MET A 294 26.74 3.61 17.24
CA MET A 294 25.76 4.49 16.57
C MET A 294 25.71 5.92 17.15
N CYS A 295 26.87 6.45 17.52
CA CYS A 295 27.03 7.78 18.10
C CYS A 295 27.23 8.91 17.09
N ASP A 296 27.49 8.57 15.83
CA ASP A 296 27.66 9.57 14.78
C ASP A 296 26.36 10.31 14.53
N GLN A 297 26.40 11.65 14.53
CA GLN A 297 25.28 12.49 14.11
C GLN A 297 25.47 12.97 12.67
N PRO A 298 24.38 13.36 11.98
CA PRO A 298 24.46 14.01 10.68
C PRO A 298 25.37 15.22 10.73
N TRP A 299 26.35 15.23 9.82
CA TRP A 299 27.35 16.27 9.82
C TRP A 299 26.83 17.53 9.16
N HIS A 300 27.04 18.68 9.81
CA HIS A 300 26.81 20.00 9.25
C HIS A 300 28.14 20.75 9.22
N ASP A 301 28.41 21.47 8.12
CA ASP A 301 29.66 22.20 7.98
C ASP A 301 29.67 23.48 8.82
N PRO A 302 30.54 23.62 9.83
CA PRO A 302 30.60 24.82 10.66
C PRO A 302 31.00 26.09 9.88
N PHE A 303 31.63 25.90 8.71
CA PHE A 303 32.09 27.00 7.85
C PHE A 303 31.17 27.24 6.64
N HIS A 304 30.00 26.57 6.58
CA HIS A 304 29.02 26.71 5.49
C HIS A 304 29.61 26.60 4.08
N ARG A 305 30.63 25.74 3.87
CA ARG A 305 31.18 25.53 2.53
C ARG A 305 30.15 24.78 1.66
N SER A 306 30.24 24.96 0.35
CA SER A 306 29.36 24.26 -0.58
C SER A 306 29.56 22.74 -0.54
N ILE A 307 28.47 22.01 -0.75
CA ILE A 307 28.46 20.55 -0.96
C ILE A 307 28.27 20.25 -2.45
N PRO A 308 28.71 19.08 -2.94
CA PRO A 308 28.55 18.70 -4.34
C PRO A 308 27.07 18.56 -4.73
N ALA A 309 26.78 18.73 -6.01
CA ALA A 309 25.42 18.59 -6.55
C ALA A 309 24.84 17.18 -6.32
N GLY A 310 23.59 17.12 -5.85
CA GLY A 310 22.88 15.89 -5.49
C GLY A 310 23.13 15.40 -4.06
N TYR A 311 23.89 16.16 -3.27
CA TYR A 311 24.09 15.89 -1.85
C TYR A 311 23.31 16.87 -0.97
N VAL A 312 22.99 16.43 0.24
CA VAL A 312 22.29 17.22 1.27
C VAL A 312 22.88 16.96 2.65
N TYR A 313 22.78 17.94 3.55
CA TYR A 313 23.07 17.73 4.96
C TYR A 313 21.93 16.90 5.59
N GLY A 314 22.26 15.84 6.32
CA GLY A 314 21.23 15.00 6.93
C GLY A 314 20.46 15.80 8.00
N THR A 315 19.14 15.86 7.87
CA THR A 315 18.26 16.62 8.80
C THR A 315 17.75 15.79 9.98
N ARG A 316 17.75 14.46 9.86
CA ARG A 316 17.19 13.49 10.81
C ARG A 316 18.26 12.58 11.39
N ASP A 317 17.89 11.55 12.13
CA ASP A 317 18.82 10.56 12.70
C ASP A 317 19.55 9.65 11.68
N CYS A 318 19.49 9.97 10.38
CA CYS A 318 20.22 9.24 9.36
C CYS A 318 21.55 9.93 9.04
N VAL A 319 22.65 9.21 9.24
CA VAL A 319 24.02 9.72 9.08
C VAL A 319 24.53 9.50 7.66
N ASP A 320 24.24 8.33 7.10
CA ASP A 320 24.57 7.94 5.72
C ASP A 320 23.38 7.23 5.09
N GLY A 321 23.04 7.61 3.87
CA GLY A 321 21.84 7.14 3.19
C GLY A 321 21.31 8.18 2.20
N PHE A 322 19.99 8.14 2.01
CA PHE A 322 19.28 9.00 1.08
C PHE A 322 18.17 9.79 1.76
N GLN A 323 17.86 10.95 1.19
CA GLN A 323 16.77 11.86 1.57
C GLN A 323 16.19 12.49 0.31
N GLY A 324 15.13 13.25 0.46
CA GLY A 324 14.60 14.05 -0.63
C GLY A 324 13.59 15.06 -0.14
N ILE A 325 12.66 15.42 -1.01
CA ILE A 325 11.57 16.34 -0.69
C ILE A 325 10.74 15.74 0.45
N GLU A 326 10.36 16.57 1.41
CA GLU A 326 9.42 16.22 2.48
C GLU A 326 8.07 16.92 2.24
N ASP A 327 6.98 16.26 2.63
CA ASP A 327 5.66 16.87 2.74
C ASP A 327 5.55 17.77 4.00
N ALA A 328 4.39 18.39 4.20
CA ALA A 328 4.15 19.27 5.35
C ALA A 328 4.23 18.53 6.71
N ASP A 329 4.02 17.22 6.71
CA ASP A 329 4.10 16.35 7.89
C ASP A 329 5.51 15.79 8.09
N GLY A 330 6.45 16.13 7.20
CA GLY A 330 7.82 15.64 7.21
C GLY A 330 7.96 14.22 6.66
N ASN A 331 7.03 13.65 5.91
CA ASN A 331 7.27 12.38 5.22
C ASN A 331 8.01 12.62 3.91
N PHE A 332 8.94 11.74 3.56
CA PHE A 332 9.64 11.86 2.29
C PHE A 332 8.69 11.55 1.13
N GLN A 333 8.69 12.41 0.11
CA GLN A 333 8.04 12.19 -1.18
C GLN A 333 9.04 11.78 -2.27
N SER A 334 10.34 11.84 -1.98
CA SER A 334 11.41 11.36 -2.85
C SER A 334 12.66 10.99 -2.05
N CYS A 335 13.58 10.25 -2.67
CA CYS A 335 14.85 9.82 -2.06
C CYS A 335 16.08 10.09 -2.94
N HIS A 336 16.02 11.13 -3.77
CA HIS A 336 17.01 11.37 -4.83
C HIS A 336 18.32 12.05 -4.36
N LEU A 337 18.36 12.59 -3.13
CA LEU A 337 19.52 13.27 -2.56
C LEU A 337 20.31 12.32 -1.66
N LYS A 338 21.63 12.30 -1.79
CA LYS A 338 22.51 11.50 -0.93
C LYS A 338 22.97 12.32 0.27
N ILE A 339 22.91 11.75 1.47
CA ILE A 339 23.40 12.43 2.67
C ILE A 339 24.93 12.59 2.55
N TYR A 340 25.42 13.80 2.75
CA TYR A 340 26.85 14.10 2.62
C TYR A 340 27.65 13.60 3.84
N VAL A 341 28.41 12.52 3.64
CA VAL A 341 29.39 12.05 4.62
C VAL A 341 30.73 12.74 4.37
N PRO A 342 31.23 13.58 5.29
CA PRO A 342 32.49 14.29 5.11
C PRO A 342 33.68 13.34 5.20
N SER A 343 34.80 13.72 4.57
CA SER A 343 36.09 13.09 4.86
C SER A 343 36.54 13.41 6.29
N VAL A 344 37.43 12.58 6.85
CA VAL A 344 38.01 12.76 8.19
C VAL A 344 38.57 14.17 8.37
N TRP A 345 39.34 14.67 7.40
CA TRP A 345 39.89 16.03 7.43
C TRP A 345 38.80 17.10 7.49
N ARG A 346 37.75 16.97 6.67
CA ARG A 346 36.66 17.95 6.64
C ARG A 346 35.88 17.93 7.96
N ARG A 347 35.63 16.74 8.52
CA ARG A 347 34.93 16.57 9.80
C ARG A 347 35.64 17.24 10.98
N TYR A 348 36.96 17.07 11.05
CA TYR A 348 37.77 17.58 12.17
C TYR A 348 38.47 18.92 11.90
N THR A 349 38.10 19.65 10.83
CA THR A 349 38.76 20.92 10.49
C THR A 349 38.78 21.92 11.66
N VAL A 350 37.67 22.06 12.40
CA VAL A 350 37.59 22.96 13.56
C VAL A 350 38.57 22.54 14.66
N SER A 351 38.60 21.25 15.01
CA SER A 351 39.49 20.72 16.04
C SER A 351 40.96 20.88 15.65
N VAL A 352 41.30 20.61 14.39
CA VAL A 352 42.67 20.77 13.88
C VAL A 352 43.10 22.24 13.94
N VAL A 353 42.26 23.17 13.48
CA VAL A 353 42.56 24.61 13.54
C VAL A 353 42.71 25.09 14.99
N ALA A 354 41.86 24.63 15.90
CA ALA A 354 41.95 24.95 17.33
C ALA A 354 43.24 24.40 17.98
N ILE A 355 43.63 23.17 17.65
CA ILE A 355 44.88 22.59 18.17
C ILE A 355 46.09 23.35 17.63
N LEU A 356 46.11 23.67 16.33
CA LEU A 356 47.21 24.43 15.72
C LEU A 356 47.32 25.85 16.29
N SER A 357 46.20 26.52 16.58
CA SER A 357 46.22 27.85 17.19
C SER A 357 46.72 27.81 18.64
N VAL A 358 46.33 26.80 19.42
CA VAL A 358 46.85 26.59 20.79
C VAL A 358 48.33 26.26 20.77
N LEU A 359 48.79 25.34 19.90
CA LEU A 359 50.21 25.02 19.75
C LEU A 359 51.03 26.23 19.29
N GLY A 360 50.47 27.03 18.37
CA GLY A 360 51.08 28.30 17.93
C GLY A 360 51.23 29.29 19.09
N ALA A 361 50.21 29.45 19.93
CA ALA A 361 50.28 30.31 21.11
C ALA A 361 51.33 29.81 22.12
N ILE A 362 51.36 28.51 22.41
CA ILE A 362 52.37 27.88 23.29
C ILE A 362 53.77 28.12 22.72
N PHE A 363 53.97 27.95 21.41
CA PHE A 363 55.25 28.18 20.74
C PHE A 363 55.69 29.65 20.85
N ILE A 364 54.78 30.61 20.65
CA ILE A 364 55.08 32.05 20.80
C ILE A 364 55.49 32.37 22.24
N VAL A 365 54.78 31.83 23.23
CA VAL A 365 55.12 32.01 24.65
C VAL A 365 56.49 31.38 24.95
N ALA A 366 56.73 30.14 24.53
CA ALA A 366 57.99 29.46 24.73
C ALA A 366 59.16 30.22 24.06
N TYR A 367 58.97 30.67 22.82
CA TYR A 367 59.94 31.49 22.09
C TYR A 367 60.25 32.79 22.83
N TYR A 368 59.22 33.48 23.36
CA TYR A 368 59.39 34.69 24.16
C TYR A 368 60.21 34.42 25.44
N TYR A 369 59.90 33.33 26.16
CA TYR A 369 60.65 32.94 27.37
C TYR A 369 62.11 32.57 27.05
N ILE A 370 62.35 31.79 26.00
CA ILE A 370 63.70 31.42 25.55
C ILE A 370 64.48 32.67 25.15
N ARG A 371 63.91 33.55 24.33
CA ARG A 371 64.55 34.82 23.91
C ARG A 371 64.87 35.71 25.10
N LYS A 372 63.96 35.81 26.08
CA LYS A 372 64.18 36.54 27.33
C LYS A 372 65.32 35.94 28.16
N ARG A 373 65.38 34.61 28.27
CA ARG A 373 66.44 33.89 28.99
C ARG A 373 67.80 34.07 28.31
N VAL A 374 67.88 33.89 26.99
CA VAL A 374 69.10 34.11 26.19
C VAL A 374 69.59 35.55 26.32
N ARG A 375 68.69 36.54 26.25
CA ARG A 375 69.04 37.96 26.45
C ARG A 375 69.58 38.22 27.86
N ARG A 376 69.01 37.62 28.91
CA ARG A 376 69.55 37.71 30.28
C ARG A 376 70.95 37.10 30.39
N VAL A 377 71.17 35.90 29.84
CA VAL A 377 72.48 35.24 29.85
C VAL A 377 73.52 36.07 29.09
N LEU A 378 73.17 36.60 27.91
CA LEU A 378 74.04 37.50 27.13
C LEU A 378 74.39 38.77 27.91
N LEU A 379 73.44 39.37 28.61
CA LEU A 379 73.68 40.56 29.44
C LEU A 379 74.56 40.25 30.66
N LEU A 380 74.36 39.09 31.32
CA LEU A 380 75.21 38.61 32.42
C LEU A 380 76.63 38.33 31.94
N ALA A 381 76.81 37.62 30.83
CA ALA A 381 78.11 37.38 30.23
C ALA A 381 78.80 38.71 29.84
N LYS A 382 78.05 39.70 29.35
CA LYS A 382 78.58 41.04 29.06
C LYS A 382 78.98 41.79 30.35
N ALA A 383 78.26 41.62 31.45
CA ALA A 383 78.59 42.19 32.74
C ALA A 383 79.83 41.53 33.38
N GLU A 384 79.96 40.20 33.27
CA GLU A 384 81.15 39.45 33.68
C GLU A 384 82.40 39.89 32.92
N ARG A 385 82.32 40.04 31.59
CA ARG A 385 83.44 40.58 30.78
C ARG A 385 83.86 42.00 31.20
N ARG A 386 82.94 42.81 31.72
CA ARG A 386 83.26 44.15 32.27
C ARG A 386 83.93 44.04 33.64
N ARG A 387 83.50 43.12 34.51
CA ARG A 387 84.14 42.85 35.80
C ARG A 387 85.54 42.25 35.63
N SER A 388 85.73 41.33 34.68
CA SER A 388 87.05 40.76 34.41
C SER A 388 88.04 41.82 33.92
N ARG A 389 87.61 42.77 33.06
CA ARG A 389 88.42 43.94 32.66
C ARG A 389 88.83 44.81 33.86
N LYS A 390 87.89 45.11 34.76
CA LYS A 390 88.21 45.87 35.99
C LYS A 390 89.18 45.12 36.91
N ASN A 391 89.00 43.81 37.12
CA ASN A 391 89.91 43.00 37.92
C ASN A 391 91.31 42.88 37.29
N SER A 392 91.43 42.86 35.96
CA SER A 392 92.74 42.92 35.29
C SER A 392 93.43 44.28 35.43
N GLU A 393 92.67 45.38 35.46
CA GLU A 393 93.21 46.73 35.73
C GLU A 393 93.61 46.89 37.21
N GLU A 394 92.83 46.36 38.17
CA GLU A 394 93.14 46.41 39.60
C GLU A 394 94.38 45.56 39.99
N ASN A 395 94.59 44.44 39.32
CA ASN A 395 95.78 43.58 39.51
C ASN A 395 97.09 44.22 38.98
N LEU A 396 97.02 45.22 38.09
CA LEU A 396 98.18 46.03 37.68
C LEU A 396 98.56 47.10 38.72
N THR A 397 97.65 47.44 39.63
CA THR A 397 97.84 48.51 40.64
C THR A 397 98.15 48.00 42.06
N LYS A 398 98.21 46.68 42.29
CA LYS A 398 98.70 46.12 43.56
C LYS A 398 100.20 45.80 43.47
N PRO A 399 101.06 46.35 44.35
CA PRO A 399 102.45 45.93 44.41
C PRO A 399 102.55 44.48 44.85
N LYS A 400 103.32 43.66 44.13
CA LYS A 400 103.78 42.35 44.62
C LYS A 400 104.60 42.58 45.88
N LEU A 401 104.11 42.12 47.02
CA LEU A 401 104.92 42.06 48.24
C LEU A 401 106.00 40.99 48.05
N GLY A 402 107.26 41.41 48.08
CA GLY A 402 108.43 40.56 47.85
C GLY A 402 108.53 39.43 48.87
N ALA A 403 108.69 38.21 48.37
CA ALA A 403 108.96 37.02 49.17
C ALA A 403 110.46 36.91 49.53
N PHE A 404 111.05 37.91 50.18
CA PHE A 404 112.36 37.80 50.85
C PHE A 404 112.50 38.95 51.86
N THR A 405 112.28 38.68 53.15
CA THR A 405 113.10 39.20 54.27
C THR A 405 112.62 38.61 55.60
N HIS A 406 113.57 38.10 56.36
CA HIS A 406 113.45 37.35 57.60
C HIS A 406 112.95 38.19 58.79
N ALA A 407 112.17 37.56 59.67
CA ALA A 407 111.94 38.02 61.04
C ALA A 407 113.15 37.73 61.91
N LYS A 408 113.58 38.73 62.71
CA LYS A 408 114.60 38.61 63.74
C LYS A 408 113.89 38.49 65.09
N ASN A 409 114.22 37.45 65.85
CA ASN A 409 113.74 37.21 67.21
C ASN A 409 114.34 38.24 68.18
N GLU A 410 113.52 38.72 69.11
CA GLU A 410 113.79 38.79 70.55
C GLU A 410 112.47 38.82 71.33
#